data_AF-A0A955LXL5-F1
#
_entry.id   AF-A0A955LXL5-F1
#
_cell.length_a   1.000
_cell.length_b   1.000
_cell.length_c   1.000
_cell.angle_alpha   90.00
_cell.angle_beta   90.00
_cell.angle_gamma   90.00
#
_symmetry.space_group_name_H-M   'P 1'
#
loop_
_entity.id
_entity.type
_entity.pdbx_description
1 polymer ?
#
loop_
_entity_poly.entity_id
_entity_poly.type
_entity_poly.pdbx_seq_one_letter_code
_entity_poly.pdbx_strand_id
1 'polypeptide(L)'
;SRARGLPSEDMHAFVFSLRDKMRHENDVYVYREFRDRFPDVWKTFIEEFFDNVGLYPLYELVVSFYTRYTIWKNFPQYQGFFMHFLEMIKNEEEEHADIAAFLDYFENSQGESLFVQTADADAVKVLTIHKSKGLEFPVVILPYLGMDIQVGYSSDNKQSYVLRHADDDIRLAKLKNKYYPFSDDLYQIYAEEYKKSLMTELNNVYVALTRPQYELYGFIPKRVGNSFNFVKFLLPSENYIAGEQCCYGVERQQDQKVDILSCDGHYNWIEYLKEEFADSDTLRHRSQRLRGDVLHRILANIECIHGENLEELIDSALDHVFMEQEDIKEERNECRTMIMSLLQQPQIRPFFECSDAEIFTEKEVINTYGHTKRIDRLLVNDTEVAVVDFKSSRDGQDQYQKQVREYMAIMEKIYPNRMIRGILIYFDDYTVEEVSRDERE
;
A
#
# COMPACT_ATOMS: atom_id res chain seq x y z
N SER A 1 -4.48 -16.31 3.58
CA SER A 1 -5.33 -17.51 3.42
C SER A 1 -6.80 -17.26 3.80
N ARG A 2 -7.15 -16.51 4.84
CA ARG A 2 -8.58 -16.27 5.19
C ARG A 2 -9.38 -15.35 4.26
N ALA A 3 -8.73 -14.52 3.44
CA ALA A 3 -9.43 -13.50 2.65
C ALA A 3 -9.99 -13.98 1.28
N ARG A 4 -9.74 -15.22 0.84
CA ARG A 4 -9.91 -15.60 -0.59
C ARG A 4 -10.50 -16.98 -0.86
N GLY A 5 -11.09 -17.64 0.13
CA GLY A 5 -11.76 -18.95 -0.05
C GLY A 5 -10.84 -20.15 -0.30
N LEU A 6 -9.51 -19.99 -0.42
CA LEU A 6 -8.56 -21.10 -0.52
C LEU A 6 -7.92 -21.43 0.84
N PRO A 7 -8.04 -22.69 1.31
CA PRO A 7 -7.29 -23.22 2.44
C PRO A 7 -5.78 -23.05 2.25
N SER A 8 -5.06 -22.73 3.35
CA SER A 8 -3.59 -22.65 3.30
C SER A 8 -2.94 -24.00 2.93
N GLU A 9 -3.61 -25.10 3.25
CA GLU A 9 -3.18 -26.45 2.94
C GLU A 9 -3.17 -26.72 1.43
N ASP A 10 -4.16 -26.20 0.69
CA ASP A 10 -4.24 -26.38 -0.76
C ASP A 10 -3.12 -25.62 -1.49
N MET A 11 -2.77 -24.42 -1.01
CA MET A 11 -1.63 -23.66 -1.53
C MET A 11 -0.31 -24.35 -1.24
N HIS A 12 -0.12 -24.89 -0.03
CA HIS A 12 1.07 -25.67 0.29
C HIS A 12 1.15 -26.93 -0.56
N ALA A 13 0.06 -27.69 -0.70
CA ALA A 13 -0.02 -28.87 -1.54
C ALA A 13 0.29 -28.56 -3.01
N PHE A 14 -0.17 -27.42 -3.52
CA PHE A 14 0.17 -26.94 -4.85
C PHE A 14 1.67 -26.71 -5.01
N VAL A 15 2.30 -25.93 -4.11
CA VAL A 15 3.74 -25.64 -4.16
C VAL A 15 4.58 -26.92 -4.05
N PHE A 16 4.18 -27.88 -3.20
CA PHE A 16 4.87 -29.17 -3.12
C PHE A 16 4.70 -30.02 -4.39
N SER A 17 3.51 -30.03 -4.99
CA SER A 17 3.28 -30.76 -6.25
C SER A 17 4.07 -30.19 -7.44
N LEU A 18 4.35 -28.89 -7.44
CA LEU A 18 5.21 -28.25 -8.44
C LEU A 18 6.67 -28.69 -8.33
N ARG A 19 7.16 -28.90 -7.11
CA ARG A 19 8.57 -29.27 -6.87
C ARG A 19 8.94 -30.61 -7.51
N ASP A 20 8.01 -31.57 -7.51
CA ASP A 20 8.23 -32.87 -8.15
C ASP A 20 8.14 -32.77 -9.67
N LYS A 21 7.22 -31.96 -10.22
CA LYS A 21 7.14 -31.70 -11.68
C LYS A 21 8.37 -30.96 -12.22
N MET A 22 8.80 -29.89 -11.56
CA MET A 22 9.98 -29.11 -11.97
C MET A 22 11.30 -29.90 -11.90
N ARG A 23 11.33 -31.02 -11.17
CA ARG A 23 12.49 -31.94 -11.15
C ARG A 23 12.56 -32.84 -12.37
N HIS A 24 11.47 -32.99 -13.11
CA HIS A 24 11.34 -33.97 -14.20
C HIS A 24 11.06 -33.31 -15.55
N GLU A 25 10.55 -32.08 -15.58
CA GLU A 25 10.23 -31.33 -16.79
C GLU A 25 10.87 -29.94 -16.75
N ASN A 26 11.48 -29.52 -17.87
CA ASN A 26 12.17 -28.23 -18.00
C ASN A 26 11.25 -27.05 -18.33
N ASP A 27 10.02 -27.29 -18.82
CA ASP A 27 9.10 -26.25 -19.31
C ASP A 27 7.87 -26.04 -18.40
N VAL A 28 8.06 -26.18 -17.08
CA VAL A 28 6.96 -25.99 -16.10
C VAL A 28 6.89 -24.53 -15.68
N TYR A 29 5.88 -23.82 -16.22
CA TYR A 29 5.57 -22.46 -15.80
C TYR A 29 4.57 -22.45 -14.65
N VAL A 30 4.99 -21.94 -13.49
CA VAL A 30 4.17 -21.87 -12.25
C VAL A 30 2.81 -21.23 -12.48
N TYR A 31 2.77 -20.13 -13.25
CA TYR A 31 1.54 -19.39 -13.49
C TYR A 31 0.51 -20.20 -14.29
N ARG A 32 0.96 -21.06 -15.24
CA ARG A 32 0.07 -21.91 -16.05
C ARG A 32 -0.57 -22.98 -15.18
N GLU A 33 0.25 -23.68 -14.40
CA GLU A 33 -0.21 -24.69 -13.45
C GLU A 33 -1.14 -24.10 -12.39
N PHE A 34 -0.88 -22.87 -11.94
CA PHE A 34 -1.76 -22.18 -10.99
C PHE A 34 -3.10 -21.81 -11.63
N ARG A 35 -3.09 -21.28 -12.86
CA ARG A 35 -4.31 -20.95 -13.61
C ARG A 35 -5.18 -22.18 -13.86
N ASP A 36 -4.57 -23.30 -14.24
CA ASP A 36 -5.30 -24.53 -14.56
C ASP A 36 -5.90 -25.16 -13.30
N ARG A 37 -5.22 -25.06 -12.15
CA ARG A 37 -5.68 -25.63 -10.88
C ARG A 37 -6.66 -24.74 -10.12
N PHE A 38 -6.54 -23.42 -10.26
CA PHE A 38 -7.36 -22.44 -9.54
C PHE A 38 -7.89 -21.35 -10.50
N PRO A 39 -8.72 -21.71 -11.49
CA PRO A 39 -9.16 -20.77 -12.53
C PRO A 39 -9.97 -19.60 -11.98
N ASP A 40 -10.86 -19.83 -11.01
CA ASP A 40 -11.66 -18.76 -10.40
C ASP A 40 -10.79 -17.74 -9.66
N VAL A 41 -9.73 -18.22 -8.99
CA VAL A 41 -8.78 -17.37 -8.25
C VAL A 41 -7.87 -16.62 -9.22
N TRP A 42 -7.42 -17.27 -10.29
CA TRP A 42 -6.69 -16.61 -11.37
C TRP A 42 -7.50 -15.48 -11.98
N LYS A 43 -8.73 -15.76 -12.41
CA LYS A 43 -9.66 -14.80 -13.02
C LYS A 43 -9.93 -13.61 -12.10
N THR A 44 -10.10 -13.86 -10.80
CA THR A 44 -10.43 -12.80 -9.86
C THR A 44 -9.23 -11.91 -9.52
N PHE A 45 -8.03 -12.47 -9.41
CA PHE A 45 -6.90 -11.78 -8.77
C PHE A 45 -5.69 -11.52 -9.67
N ILE A 46 -5.53 -12.25 -10.77
CA ILE A 46 -4.28 -12.25 -11.56
C ILE A 46 -4.54 -11.95 -13.04
N GLU A 47 -5.63 -12.45 -13.61
CA GLU A 47 -5.94 -12.35 -15.05
C GLU A 47 -5.90 -10.92 -15.57
N GLU A 48 -6.55 -9.98 -14.87
CA GLU A 48 -6.54 -8.57 -15.28
C GLU A 48 -5.13 -7.99 -15.36
N PHE A 49 -4.24 -8.30 -14.41
CA PHE A 49 -2.88 -7.80 -14.45
C PHE A 49 -2.09 -8.47 -15.58
N PHE A 50 -2.24 -9.79 -15.73
CA PHE A 50 -1.52 -10.58 -16.72
C PHE A 50 -1.84 -10.14 -18.15
N ASP A 51 -3.12 -9.92 -18.47
CA ASP A 51 -3.56 -9.51 -19.81
C ASP A 51 -3.11 -8.08 -20.15
N ASN A 52 -2.82 -7.28 -19.13
CA ASN A 52 -2.45 -5.87 -19.24
C ASN A 52 -0.93 -5.65 -19.15
N VAL A 53 -0.11 -6.70 -18.92
CA VAL A 53 1.35 -6.57 -18.89
C VAL A 53 1.87 -6.06 -20.24
N GLY A 54 2.59 -4.94 -20.24
CA GLY A 54 3.17 -4.32 -21.43
C GLY A 54 2.23 -3.36 -22.18
N LEU A 55 0.97 -3.23 -21.77
CA LEU A 55 0.05 -2.20 -22.26
C LEU A 55 0.06 -0.93 -21.39
N TYR A 56 0.51 -1.05 -20.15
CA TYR A 56 0.54 0.04 -19.18
C TYR A 56 1.97 0.32 -18.73
N PRO A 57 2.27 1.59 -18.40
CA PRO A 57 3.46 1.94 -17.65
C PRO A 57 3.52 1.14 -16.33
N LEU A 58 4.72 0.78 -15.88
CA LEU A 58 4.90 -0.07 -14.70
C LEU A 58 4.34 0.58 -13.43
N TYR A 59 4.44 1.90 -13.32
CA TYR A 59 3.88 2.67 -12.22
C TYR A 59 2.36 2.41 -12.06
N GLU A 60 1.64 2.49 -13.17
CA GLU A 60 0.19 2.27 -13.26
C GLU A 60 -0.22 0.84 -12.87
N LEU A 61 0.57 -0.13 -13.31
CA LEU A 61 0.37 -1.54 -12.97
C LEU A 61 0.55 -1.80 -11.47
N VAL A 62 1.48 -1.12 -10.81
CA VAL A 62 1.71 -1.28 -9.37
C VAL A 62 0.66 -0.53 -8.55
N VAL A 63 0.22 0.65 -8.98
CA VAL A 63 -0.88 1.38 -8.32
C VAL A 63 -2.17 0.58 -8.34
N SER A 64 -2.53 0.01 -9.49
CA SER A 64 -3.72 -0.86 -9.60
C SER A 64 -3.61 -2.11 -8.72
N PHE A 65 -2.40 -2.67 -8.56
CA PHE A 65 -2.15 -3.75 -7.61
C PHE A 65 -2.41 -3.29 -6.16
N TYR A 66 -1.90 -2.13 -5.75
CA TYR A 66 -2.12 -1.59 -4.41
C TYR A 66 -3.60 -1.38 -4.10
N THR A 67 -4.36 -0.86 -5.07
CA THR A 67 -5.81 -0.66 -4.96
C THR A 67 -6.56 -1.98 -4.88
N ARG A 68 -6.33 -2.90 -5.83
CA ARG A 68 -7.04 -4.19 -5.90
C ARG A 68 -6.86 -5.03 -4.64
N TYR A 69 -5.66 -5.02 -4.07
CA TYR A 69 -5.35 -5.79 -2.87
C TYR A 69 -5.55 -4.99 -1.58
N THR A 70 -6.05 -3.75 -1.65
CA THR A 70 -6.29 -2.86 -0.51
C THR A 70 -5.06 -2.77 0.40
N ILE A 71 -3.86 -2.66 -0.21
CA ILE A 71 -2.57 -2.75 0.49
C ILE A 71 -2.47 -1.69 1.58
N TRP A 72 -2.88 -0.46 1.28
CA TRP A 72 -2.88 0.66 2.23
C TRP A 72 -3.70 0.37 3.49
N LYS A 73 -4.90 -0.21 3.34
CA LYS A 73 -5.79 -0.56 4.46
C LYS A 73 -5.27 -1.74 5.26
N ASN A 74 -4.65 -2.71 4.60
CA ASN A 74 -4.10 -3.90 5.25
C ASN A 74 -2.76 -3.63 5.96
N PHE A 75 -2.01 -2.63 5.50
CA PHE A 75 -0.64 -2.35 5.94
C PHE A 75 -0.35 -0.84 6.11
N PRO A 76 -1.18 -0.09 6.86
CA PRO A 76 -1.06 1.37 6.97
C PRO A 76 0.30 1.83 7.51
N GLN A 77 0.92 1.06 8.41
CA GLN A 77 2.22 1.35 9.00
C GLN A 77 3.39 1.33 8.00
N TYR A 78 3.19 0.75 6.81
CA TYR A 78 4.22 0.66 5.76
C TYR A 78 3.97 1.62 4.60
N GLN A 79 3.09 2.61 4.77
CA GLN A 79 2.74 3.57 3.72
C GLN A 79 3.97 4.26 3.09
N GLY A 80 4.92 4.73 3.92
CA GLY A 80 6.14 5.37 3.41
C GLY A 80 6.97 4.44 2.51
N PHE A 81 6.97 3.13 2.79
CA PHE A 81 7.63 2.14 1.94
C PHE A 81 6.94 2.01 0.58
N PHE A 82 5.62 1.88 0.58
CA PHE A 82 4.86 1.76 -0.66
C PHE A 82 4.97 3.01 -1.54
N MET A 83 4.97 4.21 -0.94
CA MET A 83 5.17 5.48 -1.66
C MET A 83 6.57 5.58 -2.25
N HIS A 84 7.60 5.28 -1.46
CA HIS A 84 8.98 5.27 -1.93
C HIS A 84 9.20 4.27 -3.08
N PHE A 85 8.57 3.11 -3.01
CA PHE A 85 8.61 2.12 -4.09
C PHE A 85 7.96 2.66 -5.38
N LEU A 86 6.84 3.36 -5.27
CA LEU A 86 6.18 4.02 -6.40
C LEU A 86 7.03 5.14 -7.00
N GLU A 87 7.67 5.96 -6.17
CA GLU A 87 8.60 7.01 -6.62
C GLU A 87 9.80 6.40 -7.37
N MET A 88 10.37 5.32 -6.84
CA MET A 88 11.46 4.60 -7.49
C MET A 88 11.04 4.04 -8.85
N ILE A 89 9.86 3.43 -8.94
CA ILE A 89 9.32 2.98 -10.23
C ILE A 89 9.16 4.17 -11.18
N LYS A 90 8.60 5.29 -10.70
CA LYS A 90 8.34 6.47 -11.54
C LYS A 90 9.61 7.08 -12.11
N ASN A 91 10.67 7.15 -11.31
CA ASN A 91 11.96 7.69 -11.74
C ASN A 91 12.63 6.80 -12.79
N GLU A 92 12.51 5.49 -12.63
CA GLU A 92 13.13 4.52 -13.55
C GLU A 92 12.27 4.23 -14.79
N GLU A 93 10.99 4.60 -14.78
CA GLU A 93 10.06 4.41 -15.90
C GLU A 93 10.48 5.18 -17.17
N GLU A 94 11.25 6.28 -17.02
CA GLU A 94 11.80 7.04 -18.16
C GLU A 94 12.93 6.28 -18.89
N GLU A 95 13.74 5.49 -18.17
CA GLU A 95 14.87 4.75 -18.73
C GLU A 95 14.57 3.26 -18.95
N HIS A 96 13.61 2.71 -18.20
CA HIS A 96 13.25 1.29 -18.16
C HIS A 96 11.72 1.11 -18.29
N ALA A 97 11.23 1.20 -19.52
CA ALA A 97 9.79 1.15 -19.81
C ALA A 97 9.15 -0.25 -19.68
N ASP A 98 9.95 -1.33 -19.65
CA ASP A 98 9.44 -2.69 -19.53
C ASP A 98 9.74 -3.35 -18.17
N ILE A 99 8.92 -4.32 -17.81
CA ILE A 99 9.01 -5.01 -16.51
C ILE A 99 10.35 -5.75 -16.37
N ALA A 100 10.88 -6.30 -17.47
CA ALA A 100 12.11 -7.07 -17.44
C ALA A 100 13.32 -6.17 -17.12
N ALA A 101 13.44 -5.02 -17.79
CA ALA A 101 14.47 -4.04 -17.55
C ALA A 101 14.39 -3.45 -16.13
N PHE A 102 13.17 -3.18 -15.64
CA PHE A 102 13.01 -2.74 -14.25
C PHE A 102 13.41 -3.83 -13.24
N LEU A 103 13.07 -5.10 -13.48
CA LEU A 103 13.48 -6.20 -12.60
C LEU A 103 15.01 -6.38 -12.60
N ASP A 104 15.64 -6.31 -13.76
CA ASP A 104 17.09 -6.36 -13.89
C ASP A 104 17.75 -5.16 -13.17
N TYR A 105 17.19 -3.96 -13.33
CA TYR A 105 17.61 -2.78 -12.56
C TYR A 105 17.47 -3.05 -11.06
N PHE A 106 16.31 -3.51 -10.60
CA PHE A 106 16.01 -3.70 -9.19
C PHE A 106 16.92 -4.75 -8.54
N GLU A 107 17.22 -5.85 -9.23
CA GLU A 107 18.16 -6.88 -8.75
C GLU A 107 19.61 -6.37 -8.67
N ASN A 108 20.01 -5.50 -9.60
CA ASN A 108 21.36 -4.92 -9.63
C ASN A 108 21.48 -3.64 -8.79
N SER A 109 20.35 -3.05 -8.38
CA SER A 109 20.32 -1.86 -7.55
C SER A 109 20.86 -2.20 -6.16
N GLN A 110 21.98 -1.57 -5.81
CA GLN A 110 22.57 -1.65 -4.48
C GLN A 110 22.74 -0.24 -3.94
N GLY A 111 22.16 0.04 -2.77
CA GLY A 111 22.40 1.31 -2.09
C GLY A 111 21.26 1.80 -1.21
N GLU A 112 21.46 2.98 -0.65
CA GLU A 112 20.54 3.69 0.25
C GLU A 112 19.20 4.04 -0.41
N SER A 113 19.12 4.02 -1.74
CA SER A 113 17.90 4.31 -2.52
C SER A 113 16.80 3.26 -2.36
N LEU A 114 17.10 2.06 -1.86
CA LEU A 114 16.07 1.04 -1.55
C LEU A 114 15.49 1.19 -0.14
N PHE A 115 16.08 2.06 0.69
CA PHE A 115 15.72 2.18 2.10
C PHE A 115 14.89 3.44 2.33
N VAL A 116 13.71 3.24 2.94
CA VAL A 116 12.92 4.36 3.44
C VAL A 116 13.53 4.81 4.76
N GLN A 117 13.91 6.09 4.82
CA GLN A 117 14.30 6.72 6.07
C GLN A 117 13.05 6.96 6.92
N THR A 118 12.65 5.95 7.70
CA THR A 118 11.66 6.14 8.76
C THR A 118 12.36 6.86 9.91
N ALA A 119 12.16 8.18 10.03
CA ALA A 119 12.78 8.98 11.08
C ALA A 119 12.37 8.52 12.50
N ASP A 120 11.11 8.10 12.66
CA ASP A 120 10.44 7.90 13.95
C ASP A 120 9.65 6.58 14.04
N ALA A 121 10.31 5.46 13.78
CA ALA A 121 9.75 4.17 14.20
C ALA A 121 10.15 3.89 15.66
N ASP A 122 9.19 3.46 16.50
CA ASP A 122 9.45 2.91 17.85
C ASP A 122 10.16 1.55 17.74
N ALA A 123 11.44 1.61 17.35
CA ALA A 123 12.24 0.47 16.96
C ALA A 123 13.70 0.67 17.37
N VAL A 124 14.41 -0.45 17.53
CA VAL A 124 15.86 -0.45 17.78
C VAL A 124 16.59 0.00 16.52
N LYS A 125 17.34 1.12 16.61
CA LYS A 125 18.14 1.66 15.50
C LYS A 125 19.44 0.86 15.36
N VAL A 126 19.63 0.18 14.23
CA VAL A 126 20.86 -0.55 13.90
C VAL A 126 21.74 0.31 13.01
N LEU A 127 22.87 0.76 13.54
CA LEU A 127 23.80 1.66 12.85
C LEU A 127 25.23 1.10 12.86
N THR A 128 26.02 1.48 11.87
CA THR A 128 27.47 1.23 11.90
C THR A 128 28.16 2.26 12.78
N ILE A 129 29.32 1.92 13.34
CA ILE A 129 30.12 2.82 14.19
C ILE A 129 30.41 4.15 13.45
N HIS A 130 30.74 4.09 12.17
CA HIS A 130 30.99 5.27 11.34
C HIS A 130 29.75 6.17 11.21
N LYS A 131 28.57 5.60 10.94
CA LYS A 131 27.30 6.36 10.86
C LYS A 131 26.86 6.92 12.22
N SER A 132 27.34 6.36 13.34
CA SER A 132 27.03 6.85 14.69
C SER A 132 27.89 8.04 15.15
N LYS A 133 28.91 8.43 14.39
CA LYS A 133 29.81 9.52 14.78
C LYS A 133 29.05 10.85 14.84
N GLY A 134 29.09 11.50 16.00
CA GLY A 134 28.35 12.74 16.27
C GLY A 134 26.90 12.52 16.72
N LEU A 135 26.40 11.28 16.72
CA LEU A 135 25.12 10.92 17.32
C LEU A 135 25.31 10.45 18.76
N GLU A 136 24.28 10.66 19.57
CA GLU A 136 24.18 10.22 20.96
C GLU A 136 22.90 9.40 21.14
N PHE A 137 22.97 8.32 21.91
CA PHE A 137 21.84 7.43 22.16
C PHE A 137 21.70 7.14 23.66
N PRO A 138 20.47 7.01 24.20
CA PRO A 138 20.27 6.67 25.61
C PRO A 138 20.97 5.38 26.03
N VAL A 139 20.81 4.32 25.22
CA VAL A 139 21.38 2.99 25.47
C VAL A 139 22.00 2.48 24.17
N VAL A 140 23.23 1.94 24.26
CA VAL A 140 23.95 1.38 23.11
C VAL A 140 24.34 -0.06 23.38
N ILE A 141 24.05 -0.93 22.42
CA ILE A 141 24.44 -2.35 22.45
C ILE A 141 25.46 -2.59 21.34
N LEU A 142 26.66 -3.02 21.70
CA LEU A 142 27.75 -3.40 20.80
C LEU A 142 27.85 -4.93 20.79
N PRO A 143 27.16 -5.62 19.85
CA PRO A 143 27.09 -7.09 19.83
C PRO A 143 28.44 -7.76 19.55
N TYR A 144 29.34 -7.07 18.87
CA TYR A 144 30.67 -7.58 18.51
C TYR A 144 31.71 -6.47 18.59
N LEU A 145 32.19 -6.17 19.80
CA LEU A 145 33.26 -5.20 19.99
C LEU A 145 34.62 -5.86 19.77
N GLY A 146 35.24 -5.56 18.64
CA GLY A 146 36.55 -6.08 18.30
C GLY A 146 37.35 -5.15 17.41
N MET A 147 38.66 -5.36 17.38
CA MET A 147 39.57 -4.69 16.45
C MET A 147 40.16 -5.74 15.51
N ASP A 148 40.10 -5.48 14.22
CA ASP A 148 40.77 -6.27 13.20
C ASP A 148 41.76 -5.40 12.42
N ILE A 149 43.03 -5.47 12.81
CA ILE A 149 44.07 -4.62 12.25
C ILE A 149 44.56 -5.25 10.95
N GLN A 150 44.01 -4.77 9.84
CA GLN A 150 44.47 -5.14 8.50
C GLN A 150 45.42 -4.07 7.95
N VAL A 151 46.57 -4.50 7.43
CA VAL A 151 47.57 -3.59 6.86
C VAL A 151 47.40 -3.54 5.34
N GLY A 152 47.12 -2.35 4.80
CA GLY A 152 46.86 -2.09 3.39
C GLY A 152 45.36 -2.11 3.01
N TYR A 153 45.04 -1.64 1.81
CA TYR A 153 43.66 -1.64 1.32
C TYR A 153 43.22 -3.05 0.93
N SER A 154 42.27 -3.62 1.68
CA SER A 154 41.57 -4.85 1.31
C SER A 154 40.25 -4.48 0.65
N SER A 155 40.22 -4.47 -0.68
CA SER A 155 38.98 -4.68 -1.42
C SER A 155 38.79 -6.18 -1.63
N ASP A 156 37.53 -6.59 -1.60
CA ASP A 156 36.99 -7.94 -1.62
C ASP A 156 37.97 -9.00 -2.17
N ASN A 157 38.55 -9.75 -1.25
CA ASN A 157 39.27 -10.98 -1.52
C ASN A 157 40.43 -10.90 -2.56
N LYS A 158 41.39 -9.97 -2.44
CA LYS A 158 42.82 -10.17 -2.81
C LYS A 158 43.68 -8.89 -2.65
N GLN A 159 44.66 -9.00 -1.75
CA GLN A 159 45.97 -8.31 -1.74
C GLN A 159 46.01 -6.87 -1.16
N SER A 160 46.79 -6.71 -0.09
CA SER A 160 47.13 -5.45 0.56
C SER A 160 48.10 -4.63 -0.28
N TYR A 161 47.58 -3.55 -0.86
CA TYR A 161 48.37 -2.56 -1.60
C TYR A 161 48.57 -1.29 -0.78
N VAL A 162 49.73 -0.66 -0.94
CA VAL A 162 50.06 0.63 -0.35
C VAL A 162 50.46 1.59 -1.47
N LEU A 163 49.81 2.76 -1.47
CA LEU A 163 50.09 3.84 -2.40
C LEU A 163 51.34 4.59 -1.95
N ARG A 164 52.32 4.70 -2.85
CA ARG A 164 53.52 5.51 -2.67
C ARG A 164 53.41 6.72 -3.59
N HIS A 165 53.50 7.89 -3.01
CA HIS A 165 53.71 9.13 -3.77
C HIS A 165 55.22 9.38 -3.83
N ALA A 166 55.79 9.27 -5.02
CA ALA A 166 57.06 9.91 -5.35
C ALA A 166 56.73 11.22 -6.08
N ASP A 167 57.65 12.21 -6.04
CA ASP A 167 57.38 13.60 -6.45
C ASP A 167 56.67 13.76 -7.81
N ASP A 168 56.86 12.82 -8.76
CA ASP A 168 56.17 12.81 -10.07
C ASP A 168 55.38 11.51 -10.40
N ASP A 169 55.34 10.49 -9.53
CA ASP A 169 54.71 9.20 -9.81
C ASP A 169 53.95 8.60 -8.61
N ILE A 170 52.80 7.97 -8.88
CA ILE A 170 52.10 7.11 -7.92
C ILE A 170 52.53 5.65 -8.15
N ARG A 171 53.21 5.05 -7.18
CA ARG A 171 53.62 3.63 -7.23
C ARG A 171 52.78 2.79 -6.29
N LEU A 172 52.29 1.66 -6.78
CA LEU A 172 51.49 0.73 -5.99
C LEU A 172 52.40 -0.39 -5.45
N ALA A 173 52.68 -0.40 -4.16
CA ALA A 173 53.50 -1.41 -3.51
C ALA A 173 52.62 -2.53 -2.95
N LYS A 174 52.84 -3.77 -3.38
CA LYS A 174 52.14 -4.94 -2.86
C LYS A 174 52.87 -5.51 -1.65
N LEU A 175 52.30 -5.33 -0.47
CA LEU A 175 52.86 -5.85 0.77
C LEU A 175 52.22 -7.18 1.11
N LYS A 176 52.89 -8.29 0.79
CA LYS A 176 52.52 -9.58 1.40
C LYS A 176 53.18 -9.69 2.75
N ASN A 177 52.48 -10.31 3.69
CA ASN A 177 52.96 -10.66 5.04
C ASN A 177 54.27 -11.49 5.05
N LYS A 178 54.71 -11.99 3.90
CA LYS A 178 55.97 -12.73 3.74
C LYS A 178 57.16 -11.86 3.34
N TYR A 179 56.98 -10.64 2.83
CA TYR A 179 58.08 -9.90 2.18
C TYR A 179 58.70 -8.82 3.06
N TYR A 180 57.94 -8.27 4.01
CA TYR A 180 58.44 -7.21 4.91
C TYR A 180 59.64 -7.64 5.79
N PRO A 181 59.85 -8.92 6.18
CA PRO A 181 61.03 -9.30 6.97
C PRO A 181 62.34 -9.29 6.18
N PHE A 182 62.30 -9.17 4.85
CA PHE A 182 63.46 -9.31 3.96
C PHE A 182 64.07 -7.98 3.53
N SER A 183 63.47 -6.84 3.90
CA SER A 183 63.95 -5.51 3.54
C SER A 183 63.54 -4.51 4.61
N ASP A 184 64.51 -3.74 5.10
CA ASP A 184 64.27 -2.71 6.12
C ASP A 184 63.31 -1.62 5.61
N ASP A 185 63.41 -1.25 4.32
CA ASP A 185 62.50 -0.30 3.68
C ASP A 185 61.05 -0.81 3.69
N LEU A 186 60.83 -2.09 3.37
CA LEU A 186 59.49 -2.70 3.39
C LEU A 186 58.96 -2.85 4.81
N TYR A 187 59.83 -3.11 5.80
CA TYR A 187 59.46 -3.15 7.20
C TYR A 187 58.98 -1.79 7.69
N GLN A 188 59.70 -0.71 7.37
CA GLN A 188 59.31 0.64 7.77
C GLN A 188 57.94 1.03 7.20
N ILE A 189 57.72 0.76 5.90
CA ILE A 189 56.43 1.02 5.25
C ILE A 189 55.32 0.21 5.92
N TYR A 190 55.55 -1.08 6.18
CA TYR A 190 54.59 -1.92 6.88
C TYR A 190 54.28 -1.38 8.29
N ALA A 191 55.29 -0.98 9.05
CA ALA A 191 55.15 -0.48 10.41
C ALA A 191 54.34 0.83 10.47
N GLU A 192 54.56 1.73 9.52
CA GLU A 192 53.77 2.97 9.39
C GLU A 192 52.30 2.69 9.07
N GLU A 193 52.04 1.82 8.09
CA GLU A 193 50.68 1.45 7.70
C GLU A 193 49.96 0.65 8.81
N TYR A 194 50.67 -0.22 9.51
CA TYR A 194 50.16 -0.89 10.71
C TYR A 194 49.78 0.12 11.79
N LYS A 195 50.65 1.11 12.06
CA LYS A 195 50.37 2.16 13.04
C LYS A 195 49.13 2.97 12.66
N LYS A 196 48.96 3.32 11.37
CA LYS A 196 47.77 4.03 10.88
C LYS A 196 46.51 3.18 11.05
N SER A 197 46.54 1.92 10.64
CA SER A 197 45.41 0.99 10.78
C SER A 197 45.02 0.77 12.25
N LEU A 198 46.00 0.56 13.13
CA LEU A 198 45.78 0.47 14.58
C LEU A 198 45.12 1.74 15.13
N MET A 199 45.59 2.93 14.74
CA MET A 199 44.98 4.20 15.18
C MET A 199 43.53 4.34 14.72
N THR A 200 43.21 3.92 13.48
CA THR A 200 41.84 3.91 12.97
C THR A 200 40.95 2.97 13.78
N GLU A 201 41.40 1.76 14.06
CA GLU A 201 40.65 0.79 14.87
C GLU A 201 40.46 1.26 16.31
N LEU A 202 41.48 1.88 16.92
CA LEU A 202 41.36 2.50 18.24
C LEU A 202 40.33 3.64 18.24
N ASN A 203 40.32 4.48 17.19
CA ASN A 203 39.32 5.53 17.05
C ASN A 203 37.92 4.96 16.89
N ASN A 204 37.75 3.86 16.15
CA ASN A 204 36.46 3.17 16.00
C ASN A 204 35.95 2.67 17.36
N VAL A 205 36.81 2.00 18.14
CA VAL A 205 36.46 1.55 19.50
C VAL A 205 36.13 2.74 20.40
N TYR A 206 36.93 3.81 20.36
CA TYR A 206 36.67 5.02 21.14
C TYR A 206 35.31 5.65 20.79
N VAL A 207 34.99 5.76 19.50
CA VAL A 207 33.68 6.25 19.05
C VAL A 207 32.57 5.35 19.58
N ALA A 208 32.69 4.03 19.39
CA ALA A 208 31.68 3.07 19.85
C ALA A 208 31.40 3.14 21.36
N LEU A 209 32.46 3.26 22.17
CA LEU A 209 32.36 3.33 23.64
C LEU A 209 31.81 4.67 24.16
N THR A 210 31.81 5.73 23.33
CA THR A 210 31.36 7.09 23.71
C THR A 210 30.01 7.47 23.12
N ARG A 211 29.29 6.55 22.47
CA ARG A 211 27.93 6.77 21.96
C ARG A 211 26.82 6.77 23.03
N PRO A 212 26.87 5.98 24.11
CA PRO A 212 25.77 5.89 25.06
C PRO A 212 25.76 7.03 26.08
N GLN A 213 24.57 7.54 26.38
CA GLN A 213 24.33 8.52 27.43
C GLN A 213 24.20 7.86 28.81
N TYR A 214 23.45 6.75 28.88
CA TYR A 214 23.11 6.09 30.13
C TYR A 214 23.72 4.70 30.28
N GLU A 215 23.50 3.80 29.31
CA GLU A 215 23.95 2.40 29.41
C GLU A 215 24.69 1.92 28.17
N LEU A 216 25.76 1.16 28.40
CA LEU A 216 26.56 0.52 27.37
C LEU A 216 26.63 -0.99 27.61
N TYR A 217 26.20 -1.77 26.62
CA TYR A 217 26.36 -3.22 26.62
C TYR A 217 27.36 -3.64 25.55
N GLY A 218 28.58 -3.99 25.96
CA GLY A 218 29.66 -4.40 25.05
C GLY A 218 29.97 -5.89 25.12
N PHE A 219 29.73 -6.62 24.04
CA PHE A 219 30.10 -8.03 23.94
C PHE A 219 31.46 -8.16 23.23
N ILE A 220 32.47 -8.66 23.96
CA ILE A 220 33.84 -8.78 23.46
C ILE A 220 34.11 -10.25 23.07
N PRO A 221 34.05 -10.61 21.78
CA PRO A 221 34.41 -11.96 21.35
C PRO A 221 35.90 -12.22 21.56
N LYS A 222 36.28 -13.48 21.80
CA LYS A 222 37.69 -13.88 21.99
C LYS A 222 38.54 -13.66 20.73
N ARG A 223 37.92 -13.73 19.55
CA ARG A 223 38.56 -13.60 18.25
C ARG A 223 37.69 -12.74 17.33
N VAL A 224 38.33 -12.04 16.41
CA VAL A 224 37.70 -11.36 15.27
C VAL A 224 38.25 -12.05 14.02
N GLY A 225 37.39 -12.77 13.30
CA GLY A 225 37.83 -13.70 12.26
C GLY A 225 38.82 -14.75 12.79
N ASN A 226 40.02 -14.80 12.20
CA ASN A 226 41.11 -15.69 12.64
C ASN A 226 42.07 -15.06 13.66
N SER A 227 41.92 -13.77 13.95
CA SER A 227 42.84 -12.99 14.78
C SER A 227 42.36 -12.91 16.23
N PHE A 228 43.31 -12.75 17.17
CA PHE A 228 42.99 -12.48 18.57
C PHE A 228 42.39 -11.09 18.72
N ASN A 229 41.32 -10.96 19.52
CA ASN A 229 40.69 -9.67 19.74
C ASN A 229 41.48 -8.83 20.77
N PHE A 230 42.21 -7.83 20.29
CA PHE A 230 43.02 -6.94 21.12
C PHE A 230 42.22 -6.06 22.08
N VAL A 231 40.91 -5.85 21.84
CA VAL A 231 40.04 -5.06 22.74
C VAL A 231 40.04 -5.61 24.16
N LYS A 232 40.21 -6.93 24.33
CA LYS A 232 40.29 -7.56 25.65
C LYS A 232 41.41 -7.01 26.53
N PHE A 233 42.50 -6.52 25.94
CA PHE A 233 43.59 -5.89 26.68
C PHE A 233 43.32 -4.42 27.02
N LEU A 234 42.48 -3.74 26.23
CA LEU A 234 42.09 -2.36 26.48
C LEU A 234 41.05 -2.25 27.61
N LEU A 235 40.19 -3.26 27.75
CA LEU A 235 39.13 -3.32 28.76
C LEU A 235 39.44 -4.47 29.75
N PRO A 236 40.17 -4.19 30.84
CA PRO A 236 40.52 -5.20 31.83
C PRO A 236 39.29 -5.81 32.50
N SER A 237 39.35 -7.11 32.80
CA SER A 237 38.25 -7.93 33.29
C SER A 237 37.68 -7.54 34.66
N GLU A 238 38.34 -6.62 35.36
CA GLU A 238 37.91 -6.14 36.68
C GLU A 238 36.68 -5.22 36.58
N ASN A 239 36.36 -4.71 35.39
CA ASN A 239 35.25 -3.76 35.15
C ASN A 239 34.20 -4.30 34.16
N TYR A 240 33.90 -5.60 34.16
CA TYR A 240 32.86 -6.13 33.26
C TYR A 240 31.45 -5.63 33.58
N ILE A 241 31.18 -5.26 34.83
CA ILE A 241 29.93 -4.63 35.25
C ILE A 241 30.30 -3.45 36.14
N ALA A 242 29.95 -2.25 35.69
CA ALA A 242 30.12 -1.02 36.45
C ALA A 242 28.79 -0.24 36.40
N GLY A 243 28.20 0.00 37.56
CA GLY A 243 26.88 0.63 37.70
C GLY A 243 25.74 -0.37 37.90
N GLU A 244 24.51 0.15 37.97
CA GLU A 244 23.26 -0.60 38.12
C GLU A 244 22.27 -0.17 37.05
N GLN A 245 21.43 -1.11 36.60
CA GLN A 245 20.39 -0.84 35.62
C GLN A 245 19.34 0.13 36.22
N CYS A 246 19.03 1.22 35.52
CA CYS A 246 18.08 2.23 35.98
C CYS A 246 16.90 2.38 35.01
N CYS A 247 15.75 2.81 35.52
CA CYS A 247 14.65 3.24 34.68
C CYS A 247 14.88 4.69 34.25
N TYR A 248 15.13 4.91 32.96
CA TYR A 248 15.28 6.25 32.40
C TYR A 248 13.92 6.79 31.97
N GLY A 249 13.59 8.00 32.42
CA GLY A 249 12.43 8.72 31.92
C GLY A 249 12.71 9.19 30.50
N VAL A 250 12.19 8.48 29.50
CA VAL A 250 12.13 9.03 28.14
C VAL A 250 10.93 9.97 28.10
N GLU A 251 11.16 11.26 27.88
CA GLU A 251 10.08 12.15 27.43
C GLU A 251 9.61 11.62 26.08
N ARG A 252 8.56 10.79 26.08
CA ARG A 252 7.84 10.46 24.86
C ARG A 252 7.30 11.78 24.32
N GLN A 253 7.96 12.32 23.30
CA GLN A 253 7.25 13.17 22.36
C GLN A 253 6.03 12.36 21.93
N GLN A 254 4.84 12.92 22.14
CA GLN A 254 3.59 12.29 21.74
C GLN A 254 3.79 11.76 20.33
N ASP A 255 3.48 10.47 20.10
CA ASP A 255 3.44 9.89 18.76
C ASP A 255 2.73 10.91 17.88
N GLN A 256 3.48 11.58 17.00
CA GLN A 256 2.85 12.39 15.97
C GLN A 256 1.96 11.39 15.26
N LYS A 257 0.64 11.65 15.26
CA LYS A 257 -0.27 10.92 14.39
C LYS A 257 0.33 11.08 13.01
N VAL A 258 0.89 10.00 12.49
CA VAL A 258 1.28 9.95 11.10
C VAL A 258 -0.04 10.16 10.37
N ASP A 259 -0.19 11.33 9.76
CA ASP A 259 -1.31 11.58 8.87
C ASP A 259 -1.18 10.52 7.78
N ILE A 260 -2.05 9.53 7.85
CA ILE A 260 -2.21 8.53 6.81
C ILE A 260 -2.75 9.35 5.63
N LEU A 261 -1.87 9.69 4.70
CA LEU A 261 -2.29 10.29 3.44
C LEU A 261 -3.19 9.24 2.78
N SER A 262 -4.50 9.47 2.83
CA SER A 262 -5.43 8.62 2.12
C SER A 262 -5.18 8.83 0.63
N CYS A 263 -4.81 7.75 -0.04
CA CYS A 263 -4.87 7.66 -1.49
C CYS A 263 -6.24 7.09 -1.93
N ASP A 264 -7.31 7.32 -1.17
CA ASP A 264 -8.68 7.07 -1.60
C ASP A 264 -9.00 8.09 -2.70
N GLY A 265 -8.52 7.81 -3.91
CA GLY A 265 -8.56 8.75 -5.02
C GLY A 265 -7.69 8.35 -6.23
N HIS A 266 -6.81 7.34 -6.12
CA HIS A 266 -6.19 6.80 -7.32
C HIS A 266 -7.24 6.09 -8.15
N TYR A 267 -7.66 6.78 -9.22
CA TYR A 267 -8.45 6.24 -10.32
C TYR A 267 -7.90 4.85 -10.69
N ASN A 268 -8.79 3.92 -11.01
CA ASN A 268 -8.40 2.72 -11.72
C ASN A 268 -7.92 3.15 -13.11
N TRP A 269 -6.68 3.62 -13.20
CA TRP A 269 -6.07 4.08 -14.44
C TRP A 269 -6.02 2.97 -15.48
N ILE A 270 -6.03 1.69 -15.06
CA ILE A 270 -6.20 0.55 -15.96
C ILE A 270 -7.54 0.64 -16.71
N GLU A 271 -8.62 0.99 -16.02
CA GLU A 271 -9.93 1.24 -16.63
C GLU A 271 -9.88 2.49 -17.53
N TYR A 272 -9.37 3.60 -16.99
CA TYR A 272 -9.27 4.90 -17.68
C TYR A 272 -8.40 4.89 -18.96
N LEU A 273 -7.30 4.13 -18.98
CA LEU A 273 -6.42 4.01 -20.15
C LEU A 273 -6.91 2.90 -21.11
N LYS A 274 -7.63 1.86 -20.63
CA LYS A 274 -8.42 0.98 -21.52
C LYS A 274 -9.44 1.78 -22.33
N GLU A 275 -9.90 2.89 -21.78
CA GLU A 275 -10.91 3.76 -22.35
C GLU A 275 -10.40 4.74 -23.40
N GLU A 276 -9.13 5.17 -23.32
CA GLU A 276 -8.51 5.94 -24.41
C GLU A 276 -8.43 5.12 -25.71
N PHE A 277 -8.42 3.79 -25.58
CA PHE A 277 -8.47 2.83 -26.68
C PHE A 277 -9.85 2.17 -26.88
N ALA A 278 -10.91 2.61 -26.17
CA ALA A 278 -12.25 2.04 -26.27
C ALA A 278 -13.14 2.79 -27.28
N ASP A 279 -14.07 2.07 -27.91
CA ASP A 279 -15.01 2.62 -28.89
C ASP A 279 -15.90 3.74 -28.28
N SER A 280 -16.40 4.66 -29.10
CA SER A 280 -17.19 5.82 -28.64
C SER A 280 -18.44 5.45 -27.83
N ASP A 281 -19.00 4.27 -28.07
CA ASP A 281 -20.16 3.76 -27.33
C ASP A 281 -19.80 3.29 -25.91
N THR A 282 -18.62 2.72 -25.72
CA THR A 282 -18.11 2.32 -24.39
C THR A 282 -17.82 3.52 -23.49
N LEU A 283 -17.29 4.61 -24.06
CA LEU A 283 -17.06 5.87 -23.35
C LEU A 283 -18.38 6.55 -22.93
N ARG A 284 -19.40 6.55 -23.79
CA ARG A 284 -20.74 7.07 -23.47
C ARG A 284 -21.42 6.30 -22.34
N HIS A 285 -21.37 4.98 -22.39
CA HIS A 285 -21.95 4.14 -21.35
C HIS A 285 -21.26 4.32 -19.98
N ARG A 286 -19.97 4.68 -19.94
CA ARG A 286 -19.26 4.93 -18.67
C ARG A 286 -19.51 6.32 -18.11
N SER A 287 -19.50 7.38 -18.95
CA SER A 287 -19.92 8.72 -18.51
C SER A 287 -21.32 8.69 -17.89
N GLN A 288 -22.24 7.89 -18.45
CA GLN A 288 -23.58 7.66 -17.88
C GLN A 288 -23.57 6.89 -16.55
N ARG A 289 -22.58 6.01 -16.29
CA ARG A 289 -22.44 5.30 -15.01
C ARG A 289 -21.81 6.16 -13.92
N LEU A 290 -20.69 6.83 -14.23
CA LEU A 290 -20.03 7.76 -13.32
C LEU A 290 -20.98 8.89 -12.91
N ARG A 291 -21.71 9.46 -13.88
CA ARG A 291 -22.78 10.43 -13.64
C ARG A 291 -23.89 9.83 -12.77
N GLY A 292 -24.28 8.58 -13.02
CA GLY A 292 -25.25 7.85 -12.19
C GLY A 292 -24.80 7.75 -10.73
N ASP A 293 -23.56 7.32 -10.48
CA ASP A 293 -23.02 7.17 -9.13
C ASP A 293 -22.93 8.51 -8.37
N VAL A 294 -22.53 9.58 -9.06
CA VAL A 294 -22.51 10.94 -8.47
C VAL A 294 -23.92 11.38 -8.09
N LEU A 295 -24.91 11.17 -8.97
CA LEU A 295 -26.31 11.50 -8.70
C LEU A 295 -26.88 10.69 -7.53
N HIS A 296 -26.55 9.40 -7.41
CA HIS A 296 -26.96 8.57 -6.26
C HIS A 296 -26.45 9.15 -4.94
N ARG A 297 -25.16 9.51 -4.88
CA ARG A 297 -24.56 10.10 -3.67
C ARG A 297 -25.22 11.43 -3.31
N ILE A 298 -25.52 12.27 -4.29
CA ILE A 298 -26.21 13.54 -4.04
C ILE A 298 -27.61 13.27 -3.46
N LEU A 299 -28.38 12.36 -4.06
CA LEU A 299 -29.74 12.02 -3.59
C LEU A 299 -29.77 11.29 -2.23
N ALA A 300 -28.70 10.55 -1.90
CA ALA A 300 -28.54 9.92 -0.60
C ALA A 300 -28.41 10.93 0.55
N ASN A 301 -27.90 12.13 0.26
CA ASN A 301 -27.76 13.24 1.22
C ASN A 301 -29.05 14.08 1.36
N ILE A 302 -30.07 13.86 0.54
CA ILE A 302 -31.34 14.62 0.56
C ILE A 302 -32.41 13.77 1.25
N GLU A 303 -32.46 13.72 2.57
CA GLU A 303 -33.41 12.85 3.28
C GLU A 303 -34.88 13.23 3.03
N CYS A 304 -35.26 14.48 3.30
CA CYS A 304 -36.61 15.00 3.12
C CYS A 304 -36.56 16.46 2.67
N ILE A 305 -37.50 16.87 1.81
CA ILE A 305 -37.60 18.26 1.30
C ILE A 305 -38.76 19.05 1.95
N HIS A 306 -39.43 18.47 2.96
CA HIS A 306 -40.59 19.09 3.61
C HIS A 306 -40.19 20.25 4.53
N GLY A 307 -40.58 21.47 4.18
CA GLY A 307 -40.39 22.66 5.03
C GLY A 307 -38.99 23.29 4.97
N GLU A 308 -38.09 22.72 4.19
CA GLU A 308 -36.72 23.24 3.98
C GLU A 308 -36.60 24.06 2.69
N ASN A 309 -35.58 24.92 2.63
CA ASN A 309 -35.25 25.62 1.40
C ASN A 309 -34.57 24.64 0.42
N LEU A 310 -35.33 24.21 -0.59
CA LEU A 310 -34.87 23.24 -1.60
C LEU A 310 -33.54 23.63 -2.25
N GLU A 311 -33.30 24.93 -2.47
CA GLU A 311 -32.04 25.39 -3.06
C GLU A 311 -30.85 25.19 -2.12
N GLU A 312 -31.00 25.55 -0.85
CA GLU A 312 -29.94 25.41 0.17
C GLU A 312 -29.62 23.94 0.45
N LEU A 313 -30.64 23.08 0.48
CA LEU A 313 -30.47 21.65 0.70
C LEU A 313 -29.71 20.98 -0.46
N ILE A 314 -30.06 21.32 -1.70
CA ILE A 314 -29.34 20.81 -2.88
C ILE A 314 -27.90 21.34 -2.88
N ASP A 315 -27.68 22.63 -2.58
CA ASP A 315 -26.33 23.19 -2.54
C ASP A 315 -25.48 22.56 -1.43
N SER A 316 -26.04 22.27 -0.26
CA SER A 316 -25.34 21.54 0.81
C SER A 316 -25.00 20.10 0.42
N ALA A 317 -25.92 19.39 -0.25
CA ALA A 317 -25.68 18.02 -0.72
C ALA A 317 -24.61 17.98 -1.82
N LEU A 318 -24.62 18.97 -2.73
CA LEU A 318 -23.56 19.14 -3.73
C LEU A 318 -22.23 19.45 -3.05
N ASP A 319 -22.18 20.39 -2.12
CA ASP A 319 -20.93 20.77 -1.46
C ASP A 319 -20.32 19.59 -0.69
N HIS A 320 -21.13 18.76 -0.04
CA HIS A 320 -20.63 17.52 0.60
C HIS A 320 -19.97 16.57 -0.41
N VAL A 321 -20.54 16.39 -1.60
CA VAL A 321 -20.00 15.46 -2.61
C VAL A 321 -18.81 16.04 -3.36
N PHE A 322 -18.85 17.34 -3.69
CA PHE A 322 -17.83 18.01 -4.50
C PHE A 322 -16.66 18.59 -3.68
N MET A 323 -16.77 18.73 -2.35
CA MET A 323 -15.62 19.03 -1.48
C MET A 323 -14.62 17.86 -1.43
N GLU A 324 -15.10 16.62 -1.58
CA GLU A 324 -14.28 15.40 -1.57
C GLU A 324 -13.66 15.08 -2.95
N GLN A 325 -14.06 15.78 -4.02
CA GLN A 325 -13.73 15.45 -5.41
C GLN A 325 -13.30 16.72 -6.18
N GLU A 326 -12.01 17.03 -6.18
CA GLU A 326 -11.49 18.29 -6.75
C GLU A 326 -11.57 18.36 -8.29
N ASP A 327 -11.61 17.20 -8.96
CA ASP A 327 -11.51 17.06 -10.42
C ASP A 327 -12.84 17.28 -11.19
N ILE A 328 -14.00 17.25 -10.53
CA ILE A 328 -15.32 17.25 -11.18
C ILE A 328 -16.09 18.57 -10.91
N LYS A 329 -15.40 19.62 -10.46
CA LYS A 329 -16.02 20.92 -10.10
C LYS A 329 -16.82 21.55 -11.26
N GLU A 330 -16.43 21.29 -12.51
CA GLU A 330 -17.11 21.83 -13.69
C GLU A 330 -18.51 21.23 -13.90
N GLU A 331 -18.75 19.97 -13.50
CA GLU A 331 -20.04 19.29 -13.65
C GLU A 331 -21.05 19.62 -12.53
N ARG A 332 -20.60 20.28 -11.45
CA ARG A 332 -21.44 20.64 -10.29
C ARG A 332 -22.70 21.41 -10.71
N ASN A 333 -22.55 22.34 -11.65
CA ASN A 333 -23.68 23.17 -12.11
C ASN A 333 -24.69 22.35 -12.91
N GLU A 334 -24.24 21.42 -13.76
CA GLU A 334 -25.12 20.55 -14.52
C GLU A 334 -25.90 19.60 -13.60
N CYS A 335 -25.21 19.00 -12.62
CA CYS A 335 -25.82 18.16 -11.60
C CYS A 335 -26.86 18.94 -10.78
N ARG A 336 -26.56 20.17 -10.39
CA ARG A 336 -27.50 21.06 -9.68
C ARG A 336 -28.79 21.26 -10.48
N THR A 337 -28.67 21.60 -11.76
CA THR A 337 -29.84 21.82 -12.63
C THR A 337 -30.66 20.53 -12.80
N MET A 338 -30.00 19.38 -12.94
CA MET A 338 -30.67 18.10 -13.11
C MET A 338 -31.43 17.66 -11.85
N ILE A 339 -30.78 17.71 -10.67
CA ILE A 339 -31.41 17.34 -9.39
C ILE A 339 -32.56 18.29 -9.06
N MET A 340 -32.38 19.59 -9.28
CA MET A 340 -33.45 20.57 -9.13
C MET A 340 -34.66 20.22 -10.02
N SER A 341 -34.40 19.92 -11.29
CA SER A 341 -35.46 19.56 -12.25
C SER A 341 -36.15 18.26 -11.87
N LEU A 342 -35.41 17.29 -11.31
CA LEU A 342 -35.91 16.00 -10.88
C LEU A 342 -36.82 16.10 -9.65
N LEU A 343 -36.40 16.83 -8.62
CA LEU A 343 -37.16 16.99 -7.37
C LEU A 343 -38.42 17.85 -7.54
N GLN A 344 -38.46 18.69 -8.59
CA GLN A 344 -39.65 19.45 -8.94
C GLN A 344 -40.71 18.62 -9.69
N GLN A 345 -40.39 17.40 -10.15
CA GLN A 345 -41.34 16.58 -10.89
C GLN A 345 -42.47 16.07 -9.97
N PRO A 346 -43.76 16.28 -10.33
CA PRO A 346 -44.89 15.89 -9.49
C PRO A 346 -44.96 14.39 -9.15
N GLN A 347 -44.38 13.55 -10.01
CA GLN A 347 -44.34 12.09 -9.84
C GLN A 347 -43.18 11.58 -8.98
N ILE A 348 -42.10 12.36 -8.84
CA ILE A 348 -40.90 11.98 -8.05
C ILE A 348 -40.95 12.64 -6.67
N ARG A 349 -41.44 13.88 -6.61
CA ARG A 349 -41.59 14.69 -5.40
C ARG A 349 -42.20 13.96 -4.19
N PRO A 350 -43.22 13.09 -4.34
CA PRO A 350 -43.78 12.34 -3.21
C PRO A 350 -42.77 11.44 -2.48
N PHE A 351 -41.71 10.97 -3.13
CA PHE A 351 -40.67 10.14 -2.50
C PHE A 351 -39.64 10.95 -1.68
N PHE A 352 -39.75 12.27 -1.72
CA PHE A 352 -38.90 13.21 -0.99
C PHE A 352 -39.70 14.14 -0.05
N GLU A 353 -41.02 14.31 -0.25
CA GLU A 353 -41.93 15.04 0.62
C GLU A 353 -42.76 14.12 1.53
N CYS A 354 -42.09 13.29 2.31
CA CYS A 354 -42.75 12.43 3.28
C CYS A 354 -42.52 12.92 4.71
N SER A 355 -43.55 13.49 5.34
CA SER A 355 -43.53 13.86 6.78
C SER A 355 -43.88 12.69 7.69
N ASP A 356 -44.67 11.73 7.20
CA ASP A 356 -45.29 10.67 7.99
C ASP A 356 -44.64 9.29 7.73
N ALA A 357 -43.43 9.28 7.17
CA ALA A 357 -42.65 8.10 6.82
C ALA A 357 -41.29 8.10 7.53
N GLU A 358 -40.82 6.95 7.98
CA GLU A 358 -39.39 6.75 8.26
C GLU A 358 -38.65 6.55 6.94
N ILE A 359 -37.67 7.42 6.67
CA ILE A 359 -36.88 7.39 5.44
C ILE A 359 -35.49 6.83 5.76
N PHE A 360 -35.05 5.84 4.97
CA PHE A 360 -33.69 5.34 5.00
C PHE A 360 -33.05 5.51 3.62
N THR A 361 -31.90 6.15 3.56
CA THR A 361 -31.08 6.24 2.34
C THR A 361 -29.95 5.21 2.39
N GLU A 362 -29.58 4.68 1.22
CA GLU A 362 -28.41 3.82 1.05
C GLU A 362 -28.33 2.62 2.03
N LYS A 363 -29.49 2.02 2.31
CA LYS A 363 -29.69 1.05 3.39
C LYS A 363 -29.22 -0.34 2.98
N GLU A 364 -28.24 -0.88 3.71
CA GLU A 364 -27.80 -2.27 3.54
C GLU A 364 -28.79 -3.27 4.16
N VAL A 365 -29.10 -4.32 3.40
CA VAL A 365 -29.98 -5.43 3.76
C VAL A 365 -29.33 -6.75 3.34
N ILE A 366 -29.63 -7.84 4.04
CA ILE A 366 -29.03 -9.15 3.77
C ILE A 366 -30.10 -10.09 3.26
N ASN A 367 -29.84 -10.76 2.13
CA ASN A 367 -30.76 -11.76 1.59
C ASN A 367 -30.62 -13.11 2.31
N THR A 368 -31.49 -14.08 2.01
CA THR A 368 -31.48 -15.41 2.66
C THR A 368 -30.22 -16.24 2.38
N TYR A 369 -29.39 -15.83 1.42
CA TYR A 369 -28.13 -16.48 1.07
C TYR A 369 -26.93 -15.82 1.77
N GLY A 370 -27.14 -14.78 2.56
CA GLY A 370 -26.07 -14.03 3.24
C GLY A 370 -25.39 -13.00 2.35
N HIS A 371 -25.92 -12.69 1.16
CA HIS A 371 -25.40 -11.60 0.33
C HIS A 371 -25.96 -10.26 0.79
N THR A 372 -25.07 -9.29 0.99
CA THR A 372 -25.43 -7.90 1.26
C THR A 372 -25.92 -7.23 -0.02
N LYS A 373 -27.02 -6.49 0.10
CA LYS A 373 -27.66 -5.69 -0.93
C LYS A 373 -27.89 -4.29 -0.39
N ARG A 374 -27.87 -3.27 -1.24
CA ARG A 374 -28.04 -1.87 -0.83
C ARG A 374 -29.23 -1.25 -1.56
N ILE A 375 -30.17 -0.72 -0.80
CA ILE A 375 -31.36 -0.04 -1.32
C ILE A 375 -31.09 1.45 -1.32
N ASP A 376 -31.21 2.12 -2.47
CA ASP A 376 -30.92 3.55 -2.59
C ASP A 376 -31.81 4.38 -1.66
N ARG A 377 -33.12 4.10 -1.64
CA ARG A 377 -34.08 4.75 -0.75
C ARG A 377 -35.21 3.80 -0.33
N LEU A 378 -35.52 3.81 0.96
CA LEU A 378 -36.59 3.00 1.57
C LEU A 378 -37.49 3.93 2.39
N LEU A 379 -38.78 3.97 2.05
CA LEU A 379 -39.79 4.70 2.82
C LEU A 379 -40.67 3.71 3.57
N VAL A 380 -40.84 3.92 4.87
CA VAL A 380 -41.54 3.00 5.75
C VAL A 380 -42.61 3.77 6.53
N ASN A 381 -43.88 3.48 6.24
CA ASN A 381 -45.04 4.04 6.93
C ASN A 381 -45.80 2.92 7.66
N ASP A 382 -46.87 3.26 8.38
CA ASP A 382 -47.66 2.27 9.10
C ASP A 382 -48.32 1.22 8.19
N THR A 383 -48.74 1.63 6.98
CA THR A 383 -49.49 0.78 6.06
C THR A 383 -48.64 0.22 4.91
N GLU A 384 -47.56 0.89 4.53
CA GLU A 384 -46.79 0.56 3.33
C GLU A 384 -45.28 0.75 3.50
N VAL A 385 -44.53 0.04 2.66
CA VAL A 385 -43.09 0.17 2.50
C VAL A 385 -42.79 0.34 1.01
N ALA A 386 -42.18 1.47 0.65
CA ALA A 386 -41.75 1.74 -0.72
C ALA A 386 -40.24 1.58 -0.84
N VAL A 387 -39.81 0.68 -1.73
CA VAL A 387 -38.41 0.50 -2.13
C VAL A 387 -38.20 1.29 -3.41
N VAL A 388 -37.31 2.27 -3.36
CA VAL A 388 -36.98 3.14 -4.49
C VAL A 388 -35.53 2.92 -4.89
N ASP A 389 -35.31 2.70 -6.17
CA ASP A 389 -34.00 2.50 -6.78
C ASP A 389 -33.86 3.46 -7.97
N PHE A 390 -32.76 4.17 -8.04
CA PHE A 390 -32.53 5.19 -9.06
C PHE A 390 -31.65 4.63 -10.19
N LYS A 391 -31.87 5.11 -11.42
CA LYS A 391 -31.11 4.69 -12.60
C LYS A 391 -30.91 5.86 -13.57
N SER A 392 -29.73 5.93 -14.20
CA SER A 392 -29.45 6.95 -15.20
C SER A 392 -30.24 6.73 -16.49
N SER A 393 -30.14 5.54 -17.10
CA SER A 393 -30.86 5.18 -18.32
C SER A 393 -31.76 3.95 -18.16
N ARG A 394 -32.62 3.70 -19.15
CA ARG A 394 -33.46 2.50 -19.25
C ARG A 394 -32.72 1.28 -19.80
N ASP A 395 -31.45 1.41 -20.16
CA ASP A 395 -30.65 0.29 -20.67
C ASP A 395 -30.46 -0.72 -19.54
N GLY A 396 -31.00 -1.94 -19.69
CA GLY A 396 -30.97 -2.96 -18.64
C GLY A 396 -32.21 -3.01 -17.74
N GLN A 397 -33.35 -2.43 -18.17
CA GLN A 397 -34.64 -2.44 -17.45
C GLN A 397 -35.00 -3.82 -16.85
N ASP A 398 -34.79 -4.92 -17.57
CA ASP A 398 -35.06 -6.28 -17.07
C ASP A 398 -34.23 -6.65 -15.83
N GLN A 399 -32.97 -6.19 -15.75
CA GLN A 399 -32.10 -6.43 -14.60
C GLN A 399 -32.49 -5.55 -13.41
N TYR A 400 -32.85 -4.29 -13.66
CA TYR A 400 -33.31 -3.36 -12.63
C TYR A 400 -34.62 -3.83 -12.00
N GLN A 401 -35.57 -4.32 -12.81
CA GLN A 401 -36.80 -4.91 -12.28
C GLN A 401 -36.52 -6.14 -11.42
N LYS A 402 -35.59 -7.02 -11.82
CA LYS A 402 -35.19 -8.18 -11.00
C LYS A 402 -34.57 -7.76 -9.66
N GLN A 403 -33.74 -6.72 -9.67
CA GLN A 403 -33.11 -6.17 -8.47
C GLN A 403 -34.16 -5.62 -7.50
N VAL A 404 -35.10 -4.81 -7.98
CA VAL A 404 -36.17 -4.27 -7.14
C VAL A 404 -37.10 -5.37 -6.63
N ARG A 405 -37.40 -6.40 -7.43
CA ARG A 405 -38.16 -7.58 -6.96
C ARG A 405 -37.43 -8.33 -5.85
N GLU A 406 -36.10 -8.47 -5.94
CA GLU A 406 -35.30 -9.06 -4.86
C GLU A 406 -35.44 -8.22 -3.58
N TYR A 407 -35.37 -6.90 -3.68
CA TYR A 407 -35.54 -6.00 -2.54
C TYR A 407 -36.93 -6.11 -1.93
N MET A 408 -37.98 -6.15 -2.75
CA MET A 408 -39.35 -6.34 -2.29
C MET A 408 -39.50 -7.66 -1.51
N ALA A 409 -38.95 -8.76 -2.02
CA ALA A 409 -39.00 -10.06 -1.36
C ALA A 409 -38.25 -10.09 -0.01
N ILE A 410 -37.18 -9.28 0.14
CA ILE A 410 -36.49 -9.10 1.43
C ILE A 410 -37.37 -8.28 2.37
N MET A 411 -37.95 -7.17 1.89
CA MET A 411 -38.80 -6.28 2.70
C MET A 411 -40.08 -6.95 3.17
N GLU A 412 -40.68 -7.85 2.38
CA GLU A 412 -41.86 -8.64 2.80
C GLU A 412 -41.58 -9.50 4.03
N LYS A 413 -40.35 -10.02 4.18
CA LYS A 413 -39.96 -10.81 5.35
C LYS A 413 -39.74 -9.96 6.59
N ILE A 414 -39.29 -8.72 6.41
CA ILE A 414 -39.02 -7.78 7.50
C ILE A 414 -40.32 -7.09 7.96
N TYR A 415 -41.21 -6.75 7.02
CA TYR A 415 -42.47 -6.05 7.25
C TYR A 415 -43.68 -6.85 6.71
N PRO A 416 -44.01 -8.02 7.31
CA PRO A 416 -45.01 -8.94 6.76
C PRO A 416 -46.46 -8.40 6.74
N ASN A 417 -46.75 -7.38 7.55
CA ASN A 417 -48.09 -6.79 7.66
C ASN A 417 -48.24 -5.46 6.88
N ARG A 418 -47.25 -5.09 6.05
CA ARG A 418 -47.26 -3.84 5.29
C ARG A 418 -47.28 -4.11 3.79
N MET A 419 -47.92 -3.23 3.04
CA MET A 419 -47.92 -3.32 1.57
C MET A 419 -46.55 -2.90 1.03
N ILE A 420 -45.86 -3.82 0.35
CA ILE A 420 -44.55 -3.53 -0.27
C ILE A 420 -44.73 -3.08 -1.72
N ARG A 421 -44.19 -1.91 -2.06
CA ARG A 421 -44.14 -1.32 -3.41
C ARG A 421 -42.68 -1.19 -3.87
N GLY A 422 -42.42 -1.52 -5.14
CA GLY A 422 -41.09 -1.40 -5.75
C GLY A 422 -41.12 -0.37 -6.87
N ILE A 423 -40.20 0.58 -6.85
CA ILE A 423 -40.25 1.78 -7.68
C ILE A 423 -38.89 2.03 -8.29
N LEU A 424 -38.87 2.17 -9.61
CA LEU A 424 -37.69 2.58 -10.39
C LEU A 424 -37.87 4.02 -10.84
N ILE A 425 -36.86 4.86 -10.57
CA ILE A 425 -36.85 6.26 -11.00
C ILE A 425 -35.69 6.48 -11.95
N TYR A 426 -35.98 6.94 -13.16
CA TYR A 426 -35.00 7.19 -14.20
C TYR A 426 -34.65 8.68 -14.30
N PHE A 427 -33.36 9.01 -14.30
CA PHE A 427 -32.89 10.39 -14.28
C PHE A 427 -33.01 11.09 -15.64
N ASP A 428 -32.73 10.38 -16.74
CA ASP A 428 -32.62 11.01 -18.07
C ASP A 428 -33.98 11.45 -18.65
N ASP A 429 -35.05 10.68 -18.38
CA ASP A 429 -36.40 10.96 -18.87
C ASP A 429 -37.38 11.37 -17.75
N TYR A 430 -36.89 11.47 -16.51
CA TYR A 430 -37.65 11.79 -15.30
C TYR A 430 -38.84 10.87 -15.04
N THR A 431 -38.83 9.64 -15.56
CA THR A 431 -39.96 8.72 -15.43
C THR A 431 -39.91 7.89 -14.15
N VAL A 432 -41.09 7.50 -13.67
CA VAL A 432 -41.27 6.60 -12.52
C VAL A 432 -41.99 5.35 -13.02
N GLU A 433 -41.44 4.19 -12.71
CA GLU A 433 -41.98 2.89 -13.09
C GLU A 433 -42.20 2.05 -11.84
N GLU A 434 -43.45 1.61 -11.63
CA GLU A 434 -43.78 0.70 -10.55
C GLU A 434 -43.55 -0.74 -11.01
N VAL A 435 -42.69 -1.46 -10.28
CA VAL A 435 -42.34 -2.84 -10.58
C VAL A 435 -43.46 -3.74 -10.08
N SER A 436 -44.20 -4.34 -11.02
CA SER A 436 -45.24 -5.30 -10.70
C SER A 436 -44.66 -6.53 -10.02
N ARG A 437 -45.38 -7.07 -9.03
CA ARG A 437 -45.11 -8.40 -8.49
C ARG A 437 -45.27 -9.42 -9.63
N ASP A 438 -44.33 -10.33 -9.78
CA ASP A 438 -44.55 -11.48 -10.67
C ASP A 438 -45.70 -12.30 -10.07
N GLU A 439 -46.86 -12.27 -10.72
CA GLU A 439 -47.89 -13.29 -10.57
C GLU A 439 -47.40 -14.56 -11.25
N ARG A 440 -46.55 -15.35 -10.58
CA ARG A 440 -46.33 -16.76 -10.92
C ARG A 440 -45.54 -17.51 -9.83
N GLU A 441 -46.33 -18.31 -9.12
CA GLU A 441 -46.09 -19.63 -8.46
C GLU A 441 -44.72 -19.95 -7.85
#